data_AF-A0A4Y7N973-F1
#
_entry.id   AF-A0A4Y7N973-F1
#
_cell.length_a   1.000
_cell.length_b   1.000
_cell.length_c   1.000
_cell.angle_alpha   90.00
_cell.angle_beta   90.00
_cell.angle_gamma   90.00
#
_symmetry.space_group_name_H-M   'P 1'
#
loop_
_entity.id
_entity.type
_entity.pdbx_description
1 polymer ?
#
loop_
_entity_poly.entity_id
_entity_poly.type
_entity_poly.pdbx_seq_one_letter_code
_entity_poly.pdbx_strand_id
1 'polypeptide(L)'
;MGESHAVDLDHVLAADLPLAVSNFNDVKTIVNQVNQMVRNLIDRIKNKELPTAQGMSFLDVKNQLLLKYLLNLNCVLLKKVSGESIKGSNSIERLVEIRTMLERMRPVEHKLRYQIEKLLKIATTGKFESNDPLQFKANPDNLISKVGNDDSSEDEEKEKKSGVYVPPKLVPMKYDGDETADQRSSKITEKIRRHALSSSALQGLKEEFMDTPLEVVESTANASKMSVARERQERQEYEETYFTRLPFTRQERHSSRQQYSSKALASELSGMGTLPEKKRKSQGGKKKGGFKKRRKN
;
A
#
# COMPACT_ATOMS: atom_id res chain seq x y z
N MET A 1 -20.46 -79.39 -6.20
CA MET A 1 -19.85 -78.10 -6.58
C MET A 1 -20.42 -76.89 -5.82
N GLY A 2 -21.44 -77.04 -4.96
CA GLY A 2 -22.00 -75.91 -4.18
C GLY A 2 -21.31 -75.63 -2.83
N GLU A 3 -20.64 -76.62 -2.23
CA GLU A 3 -20.07 -76.50 -0.88
C GLU A 3 -18.77 -75.70 -0.83
N SER A 4 -17.92 -75.73 -1.88
CA SER A 4 -16.67 -74.96 -1.91
C SER A 4 -16.90 -73.45 -1.96
N HIS A 5 -17.93 -73.00 -2.70
CA HIS A 5 -18.27 -71.57 -2.79
C HIS A 5 -18.88 -71.00 -1.51
N ALA A 6 -19.53 -71.83 -0.68
CA ALA A 6 -20.08 -71.42 0.60
C ALA A 6 -18.98 -71.23 1.67
N VAL A 7 -17.99 -72.12 1.70
CA VAL A 7 -16.83 -72.04 2.60
C VAL A 7 -15.95 -70.82 2.28
N ASP A 8 -15.79 -70.48 1.00
CA ASP A 8 -15.11 -69.25 0.58
C ASP A 8 -15.86 -67.98 1.04
N LEU A 9 -17.20 -68.00 0.99
CA LEU A 9 -18.02 -66.88 1.46
C LEU A 9 -17.91 -66.67 2.98
N ASP A 10 -17.97 -67.76 3.76
CA ASP A 10 -17.85 -67.70 5.21
C ASP A 10 -16.47 -67.22 5.65
N HIS A 11 -15.40 -67.60 4.93
CA HIS A 11 -14.05 -67.11 5.19
C HIS A 11 -13.89 -65.62 4.86
N VAL A 12 -14.50 -65.14 3.76
CA VAL A 12 -14.52 -63.71 3.40
C VAL A 12 -15.32 -62.91 4.44
N LEU A 13 -16.49 -63.40 4.84
CA LEU A 13 -17.30 -62.77 5.87
C LEU A 13 -16.56 -62.70 7.22
N ALA A 14 -15.86 -63.77 7.62
CA ALA A 14 -15.09 -63.79 8.85
C ALA A 14 -13.94 -62.77 8.87
N ALA A 15 -13.33 -62.49 7.71
CA ALA A 15 -12.28 -61.47 7.57
C ALA A 15 -12.84 -60.04 7.53
N ASP A 16 -13.96 -59.82 6.83
CA ASP A 16 -14.53 -58.49 6.60
C ASP A 16 -15.38 -57.97 7.77
N LEU A 17 -16.01 -58.85 8.54
CA LEU A 17 -16.86 -58.48 9.69
C LEU A 17 -16.10 -57.65 10.76
N PRO A 18 -14.91 -58.05 11.26
CA PRO A 18 -14.19 -57.25 12.26
C PRO A 18 -13.73 -55.90 11.70
N LEU A 19 -13.34 -55.84 10.43
CA LEU A 19 -12.98 -54.60 9.75
C LEU A 19 -14.18 -53.66 9.62
N ALA A 20 -15.34 -54.18 9.23
CA ALA A 20 -16.58 -53.41 9.14
C ALA A 20 -16.99 -52.85 10.51
N VAL A 21 -16.94 -53.68 11.56
CA VAL A 21 -17.26 -53.25 12.93
C VAL A 21 -16.30 -52.16 13.43
N SER A 22 -14.99 -52.28 13.14
CA SER A 22 -14.01 -51.23 13.43
C SER A 22 -14.36 -49.93 12.72
N ASN A 23 -14.60 -49.99 11.41
CA ASN A 23 -14.97 -48.82 10.61
C ASN A 23 -16.27 -48.15 11.09
N PHE A 24 -17.27 -48.93 11.52
CA PHE A 24 -18.51 -48.37 12.09
C PHE A 24 -18.28 -47.68 13.44
N ASN A 25 -17.40 -48.22 14.27
CA ASN A 25 -16.99 -47.56 15.52
C ASN A 25 -16.25 -46.25 15.23
N ASP A 26 -15.37 -46.24 14.23
CA ASP A 26 -14.68 -45.02 13.79
C ASP A 26 -15.67 -43.97 13.28
N VAL A 27 -16.62 -44.35 12.42
CA VAL A 27 -17.70 -43.46 11.95
C VAL A 27 -18.50 -42.90 13.13
N LYS A 28 -18.84 -43.72 14.13
CA LYS A 28 -19.54 -43.27 15.34
C LYS A 28 -18.73 -42.22 16.13
N THR A 29 -17.42 -42.42 16.29
CA THR A 29 -16.56 -41.45 16.97
C THR A 29 -16.47 -40.13 16.19
N ILE A 30 -16.29 -40.20 14.88
CA ILE A 30 -16.21 -39.03 14.00
C ILE A 30 -17.53 -38.24 14.03
N VAL A 31 -18.67 -38.92 13.95
CA VAL A 31 -20.00 -38.27 14.02
C VAL A 31 -20.19 -37.56 15.37
N ASN A 32 -19.75 -38.17 16.47
CA ASN A 32 -19.81 -37.54 17.79
C ASN A 32 -18.93 -36.28 17.87
N GLN A 33 -17.71 -36.34 17.36
CA GLN A 33 -16.79 -35.19 17.30
C GLN A 33 -17.36 -34.06 16.44
N VAL A 34 -17.90 -34.37 15.25
CA VAL A 34 -18.52 -33.39 14.35
C VAL A 34 -19.74 -32.75 15.02
N ASN A 35 -20.61 -33.55 15.65
CA ASN A 35 -21.77 -33.01 16.38
C ASN A 35 -21.36 -32.07 17.51
N GLN A 36 -20.29 -32.40 18.26
CA GLN A 36 -19.75 -31.51 19.29
C GLN A 36 -19.22 -30.21 18.70
N MET A 37 -18.44 -30.27 17.60
CA MET A 37 -17.92 -29.08 16.91
C MET A 37 -19.06 -28.17 16.40
N VAL A 38 -20.11 -28.76 15.81
CA VAL A 38 -21.27 -28.01 15.31
C VAL A 38 -22.04 -27.35 16.46
N ARG A 39 -22.25 -28.06 17.58
CA ARG A 39 -22.89 -27.48 18.77
C ARG A 39 -22.09 -26.30 19.32
N ASN A 40 -20.77 -26.46 19.46
CA ASN A 40 -19.88 -25.38 19.91
C ASN A 40 -19.96 -24.16 18.97
N LEU A 41 -20.03 -24.36 17.66
CA LEU A 41 -20.22 -23.28 16.68
C LEU A 41 -21.57 -22.58 16.84
N ILE A 42 -22.66 -23.35 17.01
CA ILE A 42 -24.00 -22.80 17.22
C ILE A 42 -24.04 -21.94 18.49
N ASP A 43 -23.40 -22.37 19.57
CA ASP A 43 -23.37 -21.62 20.82
C ASP A 43 -22.57 -20.32 20.67
N ARG A 44 -21.43 -20.33 19.98
CA ARG A 44 -20.66 -19.11 19.65
C ARG A 44 -21.45 -18.13 18.79
N ILE A 45 -22.26 -18.63 17.85
CA ILE A 45 -23.13 -17.79 17.00
C ILE A 45 -24.24 -17.16 17.85
N LYS A 46 -24.88 -17.93 18.73
CA LYS A 46 -25.91 -17.41 19.67
C LYS A 46 -25.34 -16.34 20.59
N ASN A 47 -24.11 -16.52 21.05
CA ASN A 47 -23.39 -15.55 21.88
C ASN A 47 -22.89 -14.31 21.10
N LYS A 48 -23.15 -14.23 19.79
CA LYS A 48 -22.69 -13.15 18.89
C LYS A 48 -21.17 -12.95 18.88
N GLU A 49 -20.40 -13.98 19.21
CA GLU A 49 -18.93 -13.92 19.24
C GLU A 49 -18.33 -13.80 17.82
N LEU A 50 -19.08 -14.17 16.79
CA LEU A 50 -18.68 -14.12 15.39
C LEU A 50 -19.52 -13.06 14.64
N PRO A 51 -19.07 -11.80 14.53
CA PRO A 51 -19.77 -10.79 13.76
C PRO A 51 -19.62 -11.07 12.26
N THR A 52 -20.64 -11.64 11.64
CA THR A 52 -20.67 -11.92 10.19
C THR A 52 -21.16 -10.74 9.35
N ALA A 53 -21.57 -9.63 9.98
CA ALA A 53 -22.20 -8.49 9.30
C ALA A 53 -21.29 -7.77 8.29
N GLN A 54 -19.96 -7.81 8.49
CA GLN A 54 -18.96 -7.17 7.62
C GLN A 54 -18.12 -8.21 6.87
N GLY A 55 -18.73 -9.34 6.47
CA GLY A 55 -18.08 -10.38 5.68
C GLY A 55 -18.00 -10.05 4.19
N MET A 56 -17.08 -10.70 3.47
CA MET A 56 -17.09 -10.68 2.00
C MET A 56 -18.14 -11.66 1.48
N SER A 57 -19.16 -11.13 0.80
CA SER A 57 -20.21 -11.92 0.14
C SER A 57 -19.67 -13.02 -0.79
N PHE A 58 -18.54 -12.77 -1.46
CA PHE A 58 -17.88 -13.78 -2.31
C PHE A 58 -17.50 -15.06 -1.54
N LEU A 59 -17.01 -14.91 -0.31
CA LEU A 59 -16.59 -16.05 0.51
C LEU A 59 -17.82 -16.84 1.01
N ASP A 60 -18.93 -16.17 1.28
CA ASP A 60 -20.19 -16.81 1.66
C ASP A 60 -20.73 -17.71 0.53
N VAL A 61 -20.71 -17.21 -0.72
CA VAL A 61 -21.10 -18.01 -1.89
C VAL A 61 -20.19 -19.23 -2.04
N LYS A 62 -18.88 -19.06 -1.86
CA LYS A 62 -17.92 -20.17 -1.91
C LYS A 62 -18.22 -21.23 -0.84
N ASN A 63 -18.51 -20.81 0.39
CA ASN A 63 -18.86 -21.71 1.48
C ASN A 63 -20.18 -22.45 1.21
N GLN A 64 -21.20 -21.77 0.69
CA GLN A 64 -22.46 -22.42 0.31
C GLN A 64 -22.28 -23.42 -0.84
N LEU A 65 -21.43 -23.13 -1.82
CA LEU A 65 -21.10 -24.08 -2.89
C LEU A 65 -20.36 -25.31 -2.37
N LEU A 66 -19.40 -25.13 -1.46
CA LEU A 66 -18.70 -26.25 -0.80
C LEU A 66 -19.67 -27.11 0.03
N LEU A 67 -20.63 -26.49 0.73
CA LEU A 67 -21.64 -27.22 1.47
C LEU A 67 -22.56 -28.02 0.53
N LYS A 68 -23.01 -27.41 -0.58
CA LYS A 68 -23.78 -28.11 -1.61
C LYS A 68 -22.98 -29.26 -2.25
N TYR A 69 -21.67 -29.10 -2.43
CA TYR A 69 -20.80 -30.15 -2.93
C TYR A 69 -20.79 -31.35 -1.98
N LEU A 70 -20.58 -31.12 -0.68
CA LEU A 70 -20.62 -32.18 0.33
C LEU A 70 -21.99 -32.85 0.43
N LEU A 71 -23.08 -32.08 0.33
CA LEU A 71 -24.44 -32.64 0.35
C LEU A 71 -24.68 -33.59 -0.83
N ASN A 72 -24.37 -33.15 -2.06
CA ASN A 72 -24.54 -34.00 -3.24
C ASN A 72 -23.62 -35.22 -3.22
N LEU A 73 -22.40 -35.09 -2.67
CA LEU A 73 -21.49 -36.21 -2.48
C LEU A 73 -22.05 -37.24 -1.49
N ASN A 74 -22.64 -36.79 -0.37
CA ASN A 74 -23.31 -37.67 0.56
C ASN A 74 -24.52 -38.38 -0.07
N CYS A 75 -25.29 -37.71 -0.92
CA CYS A 75 -26.37 -38.37 -1.68
C CYS A 75 -25.84 -39.49 -2.58
N VAL A 76 -24.70 -39.28 -3.25
CA VAL A 76 -24.06 -40.32 -4.07
C VAL A 76 -23.55 -41.47 -3.20
N LEU A 77 -22.95 -41.16 -2.05
CA LEU A 77 -22.49 -42.17 -1.10
C LEU A 77 -23.65 -43.00 -0.56
N LEU A 78 -24.75 -42.37 -0.17
CA LEU A 78 -25.95 -43.05 0.30
C LEU A 78 -26.47 -44.02 -0.75
N LYS A 79 -26.59 -43.58 -2.01
CA LYS A 79 -27.00 -44.47 -3.11
C LYS A 79 -26.09 -45.68 -3.29
N LYS A 80 -24.77 -45.48 -3.16
CA LYS A 80 -23.79 -46.57 -3.21
C LYS A 80 -24.00 -47.58 -2.08
N VAL A 81 -24.21 -47.10 -0.86
CA VAL A 81 -24.42 -47.95 0.32
C VAL A 81 -25.77 -48.68 0.25
N SER A 82 -26.80 -48.04 -0.29
CA SER A 82 -28.12 -48.63 -0.51
C SER A 82 -28.18 -49.61 -1.70
N GLY A 83 -27.10 -49.74 -2.48
CA GLY A 83 -27.04 -50.63 -3.65
C GLY A 83 -27.80 -50.11 -4.88
N GLU A 84 -28.18 -48.83 -4.89
CA GLU A 84 -28.88 -48.23 -6.03
C GLU A 84 -27.92 -47.90 -7.18
N SER A 85 -28.43 -47.97 -8.41
CA SER A 85 -27.65 -47.52 -9.57
C SER A 85 -27.38 -46.01 -9.50
N ILE A 86 -26.13 -45.67 -9.74
CA ILE A 86 -25.65 -44.27 -9.76
C ILE A 86 -26.01 -43.59 -11.09
N LYS A 87 -26.23 -44.36 -12.16
CA LYS A 87 -26.49 -43.85 -13.52
C LYS A 87 -27.82 -43.08 -13.56
N GLY A 88 -27.77 -41.84 -14.05
CA GLY A 88 -28.94 -40.96 -14.16
C GLY A 88 -29.30 -40.19 -12.89
N SER A 89 -28.45 -40.20 -11.87
CA SER A 89 -28.69 -39.39 -10.67
C SER A 89 -28.33 -37.91 -10.90
N ASN A 90 -29.30 -37.03 -10.70
CA ASN A 90 -29.11 -35.57 -10.76
C ASN A 90 -28.03 -35.08 -9.78
N SER A 91 -27.75 -35.83 -8.71
CA SER A 91 -26.64 -35.56 -7.80
C SER A 91 -25.29 -35.46 -8.50
N ILE A 92 -25.01 -36.28 -9.52
CA ILE A 92 -23.74 -36.23 -10.28
C ILE A 92 -23.69 -35.00 -11.17
N GLU A 93 -24.78 -34.70 -11.88
CA GLU A 93 -24.86 -33.50 -12.74
C GLU A 93 -24.62 -32.23 -11.91
N ARG A 94 -25.26 -32.12 -10.74
CA ARG A 94 -25.03 -31.04 -9.76
C ARG A 94 -23.59 -31.01 -9.25
N LEU A 95 -22.97 -32.17 -9.01
CA LEU A 95 -21.57 -32.27 -8.60
C LEU A 95 -20.63 -31.71 -9.67
N VAL A 96 -20.88 -32.03 -10.94
CA VAL A 96 -20.13 -31.48 -12.08
C VAL A 96 -20.37 -29.98 -12.21
N GLU A 97 -21.62 -29.53 -12.12
CA GLU A 97 -21.98 -28.11 -12.16
C GLU A 97 -21.23 -27.32 -11.08
N ILE A 98 -21.33 -27.74 -9.81
CA ILE A 98 -20.65 -27.10 -8.69
C ILE A 98 -19.13 -27.11 -8.91
N ARG A 99 -18.57 -28.20 -9.45
CA ARG A 99 -17.14 -28.27 -9.76
C ARG A 99 -16.72 -27.22 -10.80
N THR A 100 -17.49 -27.09 -11.88
CA THR A 100 -17.22 -26.06 -12.90
C THR A 100 -17.38 -24.65 -12.33
N MET A 101 -18.36 -24.41 -11.46
CA MET A 101 -18.50 -23.12 -10.78
C MET A 101 -17.28 -22.79 -9.92
N LEU A 102 -16.81 -23.75 -9.11
CA LEU A 102 -15.61 -23.57 -8.28
C LEU A 102 -14.37 -23.28 -9.12
N GLU A 103 -14.22 -23.87 -10.30
CA GLU A 103 -13.12 -23.57 -11.23
C GLU A 103 -13.23 -22.15 -11.81
N ARG A 104 -14.44 -21.72 -12.20
CA ARG A 104 -14.66 -20.34 -12.68
C ARG A 104 -14.47 -19.28 -11.60
N MET A 105 -14.64 -19.63 -10.33
CA MET A 105 -14.40 -18.74 -9.20
C MET A 105 -12.90 -18.50 -8.91
N ARG A 106 -12.01 -19.42 -9.28
CA ARG A 106 -10.55 -19.31 -9.02
C ARG A 106 -9.91 -18.00 -9.48
N PRO A 107 -10.10 -17.51 -10.72
CA PRO A 107 -9.52 -16.23 -11.14
C PRO A 107 -10.05 -15.04 -10.35
N VAL A 108 -11.31 -15.07 -9.93
CA VAL A 108 -11.91 -14.02 -9.08
C VAL A 108 -11.27 -14.05 -7.70
N GLU A 109 -11.13 -15.23 -7.11
CA GLU A 109 -10.44 -15.43 -5.84
C GLU A 109 -8.99 -14.92 -5.89
N HIS A 110 -8.27 -15.17 -6.99
CA HIS A 110 -6.92 -14.66 -7.17
C HIS A 110 -6.86 -13.12 -7.18
N LYS A 111 -7.82 -12.45 -7.83
CA LYS A 111 -7.92 -10.98 -7.81
C LYS A 111 -8.28 -10.44 -6.43
N LEU A 112 -9.09 -11.17 -5.66
CA LEU A 112 -9.51 -10.80 -4.31
C LEU A 112 -8.52 -11.22 -3.22
N ARG A 113 -7.47 -11.99 -3.57
CA ARG A 113 -6.51 -12.53 -2.61
C ARG A 113 -5.93 -11.46 -1.69
N TYR A 114 -5.55 -10.31 -2.24
CA TYR A 114 -5.05 -9.20 -1.44
C TYR A 114 -6.08 -8.68 -0.44
N GLN A 115 -7.34 -8.54 -0.85
CA GLN A 115 -8.41 -8.09 0.04
C GLN A 115 -8.70 -9.12 1.14
N ILE A 116 -8.69 -10.41 0.81
CA ILE A 116 -8.81 -11.51 1.77
C ILE A 116 -7.67 -11.46 2.79
N GLU A 117 -6.42 -11.38 2.32
CA GLU A 117 -5.25 -11.31 3.19
C GLU A 117 -5.25 -10.03 4.05
N LYS A 118 -5.71 -8.90 3.51
CA LYS A 118 -5.85 -7.65 4.26
C LYS A 118 -6.89 -7.75 5.36
N LEU A 119 -8.08 -8.29 5.07
CA LEU A 119 -9.12 -8.48 6.08
C LEU A 119 -8.69 -9.48 7.15
N LEU A 120 -7.99 -10.56 6.78
CA LEU A 120 -7.41 -11.51 7.73
C LEU A 120 -6.34 -10.86 8.62
N LYS A 121 -5.47 -10.01 8.05
CA LYS A 121 -4.51 -9.23 8.83
C LYS A 121 -5.20 -8.30 9.82
N ILE A 122 -6.25 -7.59 9.38
CA ILE A 122 -7.03 -6.70 10.26
C ILE A 122 -7.68 -7.51 11.39
N ALA A 123 -8.30 -8.65 11.07
CA ALA A 123 -8.94 -9.50 12.07
C ALA A 123 -7.95 -10.09 13.09
N THR A 124 -6.70 -10.38 12.69
CA THR A 124 -5.67 -10.97 13.56
C THR A 124 -4.87 -9.95 14.35
N THR A 125 -4.56 -8.78 13.77
CA THR A 125 -3.69 -7.76 14.39
C THR A 125 -4.43 -6.51 14.88
N GLY A 126 -5.69 -6.31 14.48
CA GLY A 126 -6.52 -5.17 14.89
C GLY A 126 -6.00 -3.79 14.43
N LYS A 127 -4.99 -3.74 13.54
CA LYS A 127 -4.34 -2.50 13.09
C LYS A 127 -4.44 -2.34 11.58
N PHE A 128 -4.86 -1.15 11.15
CA PHE A 128 -4.73 -0.72 9.76
C PHE A 128 -3.29 -0.28 9.50
N GLU A 129 -2.59 -0.93 8.57
CA GLU A 129 -1.31 -0.41 8.09
C GLU A 129 -1.55 0.91 7.33
N SER A 130 -0.93 1.99 7.78
CA SER A 130 -1.06 3.34 7.19
C SER A 130 -0.25 3.52 5.89
N ASN A 131 0.51 2.51 5.48
CA ASN A 131 1.41 2.53 4.32
C ASN A 131 0.99 1.52 3.26
N ASP A 132 -0.31 1.39 2.98
CA ASP A 132 -0.80 0.49 1.92
C ASP A 132 -0.96 1.28 0.60
N PRO A 133 -0.14 1.02 -0.44
CA PRO A 133 -0.20 1.74 -1.71
C PRO A 133 -1.54 1.61 -2.45
N LEU A 134 -2.38 0.61 -2.12
CA LEU A 134 -3.74 0.49 -2.66
C LEU A 134 -4.79 1.37 -1.93
N GLN A 135 -4.42 2.08 -0.86
CA GLN A 135 -5.30 3.06 -0.20
C GLN A 135 -5.54 4.31 -1.06
N PHE A 136 -4.64 4.60 -2.00
CA PHE A 136 -4.74 5.75 -2.90
C PHE A 136 -5.62 5.49 -4.12
N LYS A 137 -6.60 4.60 -4.02
CA LYS A 137 -7.62 4.45 -5.07
C LYS A 137 -8.48 5.70 -5.11
N ALA A 138 -8.78 6.17 -6.31
CA ALA A 138 -9.76 7.23 -6.50
C ALA A 138 -11.09 6.76 -5.88
N ASN A 139 -11.62 7.53 -4.94
CA ASN A 139 -12.90 7.22 -4.31
C ASN A 139 -14.00 7.85 -5.18
N PRO A 140 -14.74 7.07 -5.99
CA PRO A 140 -15.72 7.63 -6.93
C PRO A 140 -16.86 8.35 -6.20
N ASP A 141 -17.11 8.00 -4.94
CA ASP A 141 -18.09 8.68 -4.09
C ASP A 141 -17.74 10.15 -3.79
N ASN A 142 -16.46 10.53 -3.89
CA ASN A 142 -16.06 11.94 -3.79
C ASN A 142 -16.35 12.75 -5.07
N LEU A 143 -16.63 12.09 -6.20
CA LEU A 143 -17.03 12.72 -7.45
C LEU A 143 -18.55 12.89 -7.56
N ILE A 144 -19.31 12.11 -6.80
CA ILE A 144 -20.75 12.29 -6.69
C ILE A 144 -20.98 13.53 -5.84
N SER A 145 -21.13 14.67 -6.51
CA SER A 145 -21.57 15.91 -5.88
C SER A 145 -22.88 15.64 -5.14
N LYS A 146 -22.94 15.92 -3.84
CA LYS A 146 -24.18 15.97 -3.04
C LYS A 146 -25.11 17.10 -3.53
N VAL A 147 -25.53 17.01 -4.78
CA VAL A 147 -26.44 17.95 -5.46
C VAL A 147 -27.54 17.09 -6.05
N GLY A 148 -28.42 16.60 -5.19
CA GLY A 148 -29.61 15.84 -5.59
C GLY A 148 -30.02 14.79 -4.57
N ASN A 149 -31.15 15.07 -3.92
CA ASN A 149 -31.94 14.22 -3.03
C ASN A 149 -31.46 14.05 -1.57
N ASP A 150 -32.01 14.94 -0.75
CA ASP A 150 -32.36 14.71 0.65
C ASP A 150 -33.47 13.65 0.71
N ASP A 151 -33.12 12.39 0.95
CA ASP A 151 -33.84 11.51 1.87
C ASP A 151 -33.09 10.17 2.05
N SER A 152 -33.13 9.66 3.28
CA SER A 152 -32.79 8.31 3.74
C SER A 152 -31.40 7.97 4.31
N SER A 153 -31.44 7.87 5.65
CA SER A 153 -30.92 6.82 6.54
C SER A 153 -29.42 6.61 6.81
N GLU A 154 -29.06 7.06 8.02
CA GLU A 154 -28.23 6.47 9.10
C GLU A 154 -26.78 5.99 8.90
N ASP A 155 -25.96 6.52 9.83
CA ASP A 155 -24.72 6.00 10.42
C ASP A 155 -23.49 5.76 9.56
N GLU A 156 -22.68 6.82 9.39
CA GLU A 156 -21.24 6.77 9.71
C GLU A 156 -20.77 8.18 10.13
N GLU A 157 -20.00 8.27 11.23
CA GLU A 157 -19.37 9.49 11.74
C GLU A 157 -18.40 10.13 10.72
N LYS A 158 -18.95 10.81 9.71
CA LYS A 158 -18.16 11.65 8.80
C LYS A 158 -18.08 13.03 9.42
N GLU A 159 -16.88 13.41 9.86
CA GLU A 159 -16.57 14.77 10.31
C GLU A 159 -17.26 15.79 9.41
N LYS A 160 -18.10 16.66 10.01
CA LYS A 160 -18.81 17.74 9.31
C LYS A 160 -17.79 18.70 8.72
N LYS A 161 -17.33 18.43 7.49
CA LYS A 161 -16.54 19.38 6.72
C LYS A 161 -17.43 20.60 6.48
N SER A 162 -16.99 21.75 6.97
CA SER A 162 -17.60 23.05 6.66
C SER A 162 -17.87 23.14 5.16
N GLY A 163 -19.05 23.60 4.73
CA GLY A 163 -19.45 23.73 3.32
C GLY A 163 -18.61 24.68 2.46
N VAL A 164 -17.43 25.06 2.93
CA VAL A 164 -16.43 25.83 2.20
C VAL A 164 -15.52 24.82 1.48
N TYR A 165 -15.57 24.80 0.16
CA TYR A 165 -14.67 24.01 -0.67
C TYR A 165 -13.22 24.49 -0.45
N VAL A 166 -12.36 23.62 0.08
CA VAL A 166 -10.93 23.86 0.22
C VAL A 166 -10.20 23.04 -0.85
N PRO A 167 -9.71 23.67 -1.94
CA PRO A 167 -8.96 22.96 -2.96
C PRO A 167 -7.66 22.38 -2.37
N PRO A 168 -7.30 21.14 -2.74
CA PRO A 168 -6.06 20.52 -2.29
C PRO A 168 -4.85 21.35 -2.76
N LYS A 169 -3.92 21.59 -1.84
CA LYS A 169 -2.68 22.30 -2.16
C LYS A 169 -1.73 21.34 -2.86
N LEU A 170 -1.76 21.33 -4.19
CA LEU A 170 -0.80 20.61 -5.02
C LEU A 170 0.54 21.35 -4.97
N VAL A 171 1.58 20.67 -4.49
CA VAL A 171 2.96 21.16 -4.59
C VAL A 171 3.50 20.71 -5.95
N PRO A 172 4.12 21.60 -6.75
CA PRO A 172 4.73 21.20 -8.01
C PRO A 172 5.76 20.11 -7.75
N MET A 173 5.49 18.92 -8.27
CA MET A 173 6.42 17.80 -8.25
C MET A 173 7.10 17.77 -9.61
N LYS A 174 8.44 17.79 -9.64
CA LYS A 174 9.17 17.59 -10.89
C LYS A 174 8.87 16.16 -11.38
N TYR A 175 8.49 16.03 -12.65
CA TYR A 175 8.30 14.74 -13.27
C TYR A 175 9.68 14.15 -13.59
N ASP A 176 10.10 13.15 -12.81
CA ASP A 176 11.40 12.47 -12.97
C ASP A 176 11.35 11.33 -14.01
N GLY A 177 10.32 11.27 -14.87
CA GLY A 177 10.13 10.17 -15.83
C GLY A 177 9.96 8.79 -15.17
N ASP A 178 10.21 7.72 -15.95
CA ASP A 178 10.24 6.31 -15.51
C ASP A 178 11.55 5.93 -14.79
N GLU A 179 12.16 6.88 -14.08
CA GLU A 179 13.38 6.59 -13.31
C GLU A 179 13.05 5.73 -12.09
N THR A 180 13.71 4.56 -12.03
CA THR A 180 13.69 3.67 -10.87
C THR A 180 14.23 4.37 -9.62
N ALA A 181 13.77 3.94 -8.44
CA ALA A 181 14.16 4.55 -7.17
C ALA A 181 15.69 4.58 -6.97
N ASP A 182 16.40 3.58 -7.49
CA ASP A 182 17.86 3.46 -7.42
C ASP A 182 18.59 4.45 -8.35
N GLN A 183 17.99 4.79 -9.50
CA GLN A 183 18.52 5.81 -10.39
C GLN A 183 18.40 7.21 -9.78
N ARG A 184 17.33 7.46 -9.01
CA ARG A 184 17.16 8.73 -8.30
C ARG A 184 18.17 8.88 -7.16
N SER A 185 18.37 7.82 -6.38
CA SER A 185 19.34 7.84 -5.27
C SER A 185 20.77 8.01 -5.79
N SER A 186 21.16 7.28 -6.83
CA SER A 186 22.48 7.42 -7.46
C SER A 186 22.71 8.84 -8.01
N LYS A 187 21.76 9.45 -8.71
CA LYS A 187 21.85 10.85 -9.16
C LYS A 187 22.03 11.85 -8.01
N ILE A 188 21.36 11.62 -6.88
CA ILE A 188 21.53 12.45 -5.68
C ILE A 188 22.95 12.25 -5.13
N THR A 189 23.44 11.00 -5.03
CA THR A 189 24.80 10.74 -4.56
C THR A 189 25.87 11.32 -5.49
N GLU A 190 25.65 11.30 -6.80
CA GLU A 190 26.57 11.88 -7.78
C GLU A 190 26.62 13.40 -7.66
N LYS A 191 25.47 14.07 -7.48
CA LYS A 191 25.42 15.51 -7.20
C LYS A 191 26.15 15.87 -5.91
N ILE A 192 25.99 15.06 -4.86
CA ILE A 192 26.72 15.24 -3.60
C ILE A 192 28.23 15.05 -3.83
N ARG A 193 28.63 14.04 -4.60
CA ARG A 193 30.04 13.78 -4.94
C ARG A 193 30.64 14.91 -5.74
N ARG A 194 29.94 15.41 -6.77
CA ARG A 194 30.38 16.57 -7.56
C ARG A 194 30.52 17.81 -6.69
N HIS A 195 29.55 18.09 -5.82
CA HIS A 195 29.62 19.22 -4.88
C HIS A 195 30.76 19.08 -3.87
N ALA A 196 31.06 17.85 -3.42
CA ALA A 196 32.19 17.59 -2.52
C ALA A 196 33.54 17.78 -3.24
N LEU A 197 33.64 17.36 -4.51
CA LEU A 197 34.83 17.56 -5.34
C LEU A 197 34.98 19.02 -5.79
N SER A 198 33.89 19.77 -5.92
CA SER A 198 33.92 21.21 -6.17
C SER A 198 34.03 22.04 -4.88
N SER A 199 34.38 21.41 -3.75
CA SER A 199 34.63 22.14 -2.51
C SER A 199 35.91 22.96 -2.64
N SER A 200 35.92 24.11 -1.96
CA SER A 200 37.01 25.11 -2.02
C SER A 200 38.40 24.49 -1.75
N ALA A 201 38.48 23.51 -0.84
CA ALA A 201 39.73 22.82 -0.50
C ALA A 201 40.33 22.03 -1.67
N LEU A 202 39.51 21.28 -2.43
CA LEU A 202 40.01 20.47 -3.54
C LEU A 202 40.32 21.34 -4.77
N GLN A 203 39.59 22.45 -4.94
CA GLN A 203 39.88 23.40 -5.99
C GLN A 203 41.20 24.16 -5.73
N GLY A 204 41.48 24.56 -4.48
CA GLY A 204 42.77 25.17 -4.12
C GLY A 204 43.95 24.23 -4.39
N LEU A 205 43.83 22.93 -4.06
CA LEU A 205 44.85 21.93 -4.42
C LEU A 205 45.01 21.79 -5.95
N LYS A 206 43.91 21.81 -6.70
CA LYS A 206 43.97 21.74 -8.17
C LYS A 206 44.69 22.95 -8.77
N GLU A 207 44.48 24.14 -8.22
CA GLU A 207 45.14 25.37 -8.67
C GLU A 207 46.64 25.38 -8.37
N GLU A 208 47.09 24.73 -7.29
CA GLU A 208 48.52 24.60 -6.94
C GLU A 208 49.26 23.59 -7.83
N PHE A 209 48.61 22.49 -8.21
CA PHE A 209 49.23 21.40 -8.99
C PHE A 209 49.10 21.55 -10.51
N MET A 210 48.26 22.46 -11.01
CA MET A 210 48.01 22.65 -12.44
C MET A 210 48.48 24.03 -12.89
N ASP A 211 49.42 24.09 -13.83
CA ASP A 211 49.96 25.34 -14.42
C ASP A 211 48.98 26.05 -15.38
N THR A 212 47.67 25.86 -15.21
CA THR A 212 46.66 26.53 -16.05
C THR A 212 46.48 27.99 -15.60
N PRO A 213 46.57 28.98 -16.51
CA PRO A 213 46.40 30.39 -16.14
C PRO A 213 44.98 30.63 -15.61
N LEU A 214 44.88 31.36 -14.50
CA LEU A 214 43.61 31.74 -13.88
C LEU A 214 43.20 33.14 -14.31
N GLU A 215 41.90 33.33 -14.58
CA GLU A 215 41.32 34.65 -14.84
C GLU A 215 41.21 35.43 -13.53
N VAL A 216 42.11 36.39 -13.33
CA VAL A 216 42.09 37.28 -12.16
C VAL A 216 41.27 38.52 -12.51
N VAL A 217 40.08 38.64 -11.92
CA VAL A 217 39.27 39.86 -12.02
C VAL A 217 39.84 40.89 -11.04
N GLU A 218 40.55 41.91 -11.55
CA GLU A 218 41.21 42.98 -10.77
C GLU A 218 40.31 43.69 -9.75
N SER A 219 38.98 43.67 -9.96
CA SER A 219 38.01 44.37 -9.11
C SER A 219 37.68 43.63 -7.80
N THR A 220 38.04 42.36 -7.65
CA THR A 220 37.65 41.53 -6.51
C THR A 220 38.84 40.82 -5.87
N ALA A 221 39.61 41.56 -5.05
CA ALA A 221 40.80 41.08 -4.36
C ALA A 221 40.61 39.94 -3.32
N ASN A 222 39.42 39.31 -3.24
CA ASN A 222 39.16 38.23 -2.28
C ASN A 222 38.64 36.99 -3.02
N ALA A 223 39.25 35.82 -2.79
CA ALA A 223 38.80 34.52 -3.31
C ALA A 223 37.32 34.23 -2.98
N SER A 224 36.84 34.74 -1.84
CA SER A 224 35.43 34.67 -1.40
C SER A 224 34.42 35.31 -2.35
N LYS A 225 34.87 36.23 -3.19
CA LYS A 225 34.03 36.94 -4.14
C LYS A 225 33.98 36.24 -5.51
N MET A 226 34.82 35.22 -5.74
CA MET A 226 34.87 34.52 -7.02
C MET A 226 33.58 33.74 -7.31
N SER A 227 32.99 33.08 -6.29
CA SER A 227 31.70 32.39 -6.46
C SER A 227 30.56 33.37 -6.78
N VAL A 228 30.56 34.56 -6.16
CA VAL A 228 29.54 35.60 -6.38
C VAL A 228 29.75 36.27 -7.75
N ALA A 229 31.00 36.45 -8.17
CA ALA A 229 31.34 36.95 -9.50
C ALA A 229 30.89 35.98 -10.59
N ARG A 230 31.14 34.67 -10.42
CA ARG A 230 30.68 33.63 -11.35
C ARG A 230 29.16 33.57 -11.43
N GLU A 231 28.43 33.60 -10.31
CA GLU A 231 26.96 33.63 -10.31
C GLU A 231 26.40 34.87 -11.05
N ARG A 232 27.11 35.99 -10.96
CA ARG A 232 26.75 37.21 -11.69
C ARG A 232 27.05 37.11 -13.19
N GLN A 233 28.17 36.51 -13.57
CA GLN A 233 28.53 36.23 -14.97
C GLN A 233 27.52 35.27 -15.60
N GLU A 234 27.18 34.16 -14.93
CA GLU A 234 26.18 33.20 -15.41
C GLU A 234 24.81 33.87 -15.65
N ARG A 235 24.42 34.82 -14.78
CA ARG A 235 23.21 35.61 -15.01
C ARG A 235 23.35 36.52 -16.23
N GLN A 236 24.48 37.20 -16.40
CA GLN A 236 24.73 38.06 -17.56
C GLN A 236 24.70 37.25 -18.86
N GLU A 237 25.38 36.09 -18.89
CA GLU A 237 25.36 35.16 -20.01
C GLU A 237 23.93 34.71 -20.36
N TYR A 238 23.12 34.40 -19.35
CA TYR A 238 21.71 34.07 -19.56
C TYR A 238 20.93 35.26 -20.15
N GLU A 239 21.07 36.45 -19.57
CA GLU A 239 20.37 37.65 -20.06
C GLU A 239 20.79 38.03 -21.48
N GLU A 240 22.06 37.83 -21.84
CA GLU A 240 22.61 38.08 -23.18
C GLU A 240 22.15 37.01 -24.17
N THR A 241 22.18 35.73 -23.79
CA THR A 241 21.75 34.61 -24.64
C THR A 241 20.26 34.68 -24.96
N TYR A 242 19.44 35.03 -23.95
CA TYR A 242 17.99 35.06 -24.07
C TYR A 242 17.40 36.47 -24.22
N PHE A 243 18.25 37.49 -24.32
CA PHE A 243 17.90 38.91 -24.46
C PHE A 243 16.78 39.40 -23.52
N THR A 244 16.71 38.85 -22.29
CA THR A 244 15.66 39.16 -21.31
C THR A 244 16.24 39.30 -19.91
N ARG A 245 15.88 40.37 -19.19
CA ARG A 245 16.38 40.64 -17.82
C ARG A 245 15.68 39.79 -16.78
N LEU A 246 16.45 39.24 -15.84
CA LEU A 246 15.89 38.42 -14.75
C LEU A 246 15.53 39.28 -13.53
N PRO A 247 14.26 39.29 -13.06
CA PRO A 247 13.86 40.10 -11.91
C PRO A 247 14.40 39.52 -10.60
N PHE A 248 14.95 40.38 -9.74
CA PHE A 248 15.42 39.98 -8.41
C PHE A 248 14.28 39.93 -7.39
N THR A 249 14.21 38.84 -6.62
CA THR A 249 13.29 38.77 -5.47
C THR A 249 13.85 39.50 -4.24
N ARG A 250 12.97 39.91 -3.32
CA ARG A 250 13.39 40.54 -2.05
C ARG A 250 14.28 39.64 -1.20
N GLN A 251 14.04 38.33 -1.24
CA GLN A 251 14.83 37.33 -0.50
C GLN A 251 16.23 37.20 -1.07
N GLU A 252 16.34 37.12 -2.39
CA GLU A 252 17.61 37.02 -3.12
C GLU A 252 18.47 38.28 -2.95
N ARG A 253 17.87 39.47 -3.01
CA ARG A 253 18.57 40.73 -2.69
C ARG A 253 19.12 40.75 -1.26
N HIS A 254 18.40 40.17 -0.31
CA HIS A 254 18.86 40.04 1.07
C HIS A 254 19.98 38.99 1.20
N SER A 255 19.85 37.84 0.53
CA SER A 255 20.88 36.79 0.47
C SER A 255 22.20 37.32 -0.12
N SER A 256 22.12 38.03 -1.24
CA SER A 256 23.28 38.66 -1.87
C SER A 256 23.96 39.67 -0.95
N ARG A 257 23.19 40.47 -0.17
CA ARG A 257 23.77 41.36 0.86
C ARG A 257 24.45 40.59 2.00
N GLN A 258 23.90 39.44 2.40
CA GLN A 258 24.48 38.60 3.45
C GLN A 258 25.78 37.92 3.02
N GLN A 259 25.96 37.64 1.73
CA GLN A 259 27.22 37.10 1.19
C GLN A 259 28.41 38.06 1.41
N TYR A 260 28.16 39.37 1.48
CA TYR A 260 29.19 40.37 1.82
C TYR A 260 29.37 40.60 3.34
N SER A 261 28.65 39.86 4.19
CA SER A 261 28.75 39.98 5.65
C SER A 261 29.97 39.25 6.21
N SER A 262 30.54 39.75 7.31
CA SER A 262 31.65 39.11 8.03
C SER A 262 31.39 37.65 8.42
N LYS A 263 30.11 37.28 8.62
CA LYS A 263 29.70 35.89 8.89
C LYS A 263 29.97 34.94 7.71
N ALA A 264 29.84 35.43 6.48
CA ALA A 264 30.13 34.63 5.29
C ALA A 264 31.63 34.36 5.17
N LEU A 265 32.46 35.38 5.44
CA LEU A 265 33.93 35.24 5.45
C LEU A 265 34.42 34.23 6.50
N ALA A 266 33.82 34.24 7.70
CA ALA A 266 34.17 33.30 8.77
C ALA A 266 33.81 31.84 8.42
N SER A 267 32.70 31.61 7.71
CA SER A 267 32.30 30.27 7.27
C SER A 267 33.26 29.69 6.24
N GLU A 268 33.80 30.54 5.38
CA GLU A 268 34.73 30.15 4.31
C GLU A 268 36.14 29.88 4.85
N LEU A 269 36.62 30.71 5.78
CA LEU A 269 37.90 30.49 6.46
C LEU A 269 37.92 29.17 7.25
N SER A 270 36.75 28.74 7.73
CA SER A 270 36.57 27.46 8.41
C SER A 270 36.62 26.25 7.47
N GLY A 271 36.71 26.46 6.14
CA GLY A 271 36.71 25.38 5.13
C GLY A 271 35.42 24.57 5.12
N MET A 272 34.42 24.98 5.91
CA MET A 272 33.14 24.30 6.05
C MET A 272 32.26 24.75 4.89
N GLY A 273 32.44 24.10 3.74
CA GLY A 273 31.49 24.21 2.64
C GLY A 273 30.08 24.02 3.21
N THR A 274 29.15 24.89 2.84
CA THR A 274 27.76 24.82 3.31
C THR A 274 27.16 23.50 2.84
N LEU A 275 27.28 22.46 3.66
CA LEU A 275 26.55 21.22 3.43
C LEU A 275 25.07 21.59 3.37
N PRO A 276 24.30 21.04 2.42
CA PRO A 276 22.87 21.28 2.37
C PRO A 276 22.28 20.78 3.68
N GLU A 277 22.08 21.69 4.62
CA GLU A 277 21.46 21.41 5.89
C GLU A 277 20.06 20.87 5.54
N LYS A 278 19.82 19.59 5.83
CA LYS A 278 18.48 19.03 5.75
C LYS A 278 17.62 19.90 6.65
N LYS A 279 16.87 20.83 6.07
CA LYS A 279 15.84 21.60 6.78
C LYS A 279 14.91 20.57 7.43
N ARG A 280 15.15 20.30 8.71
CA ARG A 280 14.20 19.59 9.55
C ARG A 280 12.94 20.44 9.48
N LYS A 281 11.86 19.88 8.93
CA LYS A 281 10.53 20.49 8.98
C LYS A 281 10.29 20.87 10.44
N SER A 282 10.31 22.16 10.75
CA SER A 282 9.85 22.63 12.06
C SER A 282 8.39 22.20 12.17
N GLN A 283 8.08 21.31 13.11
CA GLN A 283 6.71 21.02 13.50
C GLN A 283 5.97 22.35 13.67
N GLY A 284 4.81 22.47 13.01
CA GLY A 284 4.05 23.70 12.95
C GLY A 284 3.66 24.19 14.33
N GLY A 285 4.41 25.17 14.85
CA GLY A 285 3.98 25.99 15.96
C GLY A 285 2.77 26.82 15.52
N LYS A 286 1.63 26.60 16.18
CA LYS A 286 0.39 27.38 16.01
C LYS A 286 0.70 28.88 16.17
N LYS A 287 0.63 29.65 15.08
CA LYS A 287 0.55 31.12 15.17
C LYS A 287 -0.81 31.51 15.74
N LYS A 288 -0.84 31.90 17.01
CA LYS A 288 -1.95 32.68 17.59
C LYS A 288 -1.89 34.11 17.06
N GLY A 289 -3.04 34.68 16.69
CA GLY A 289 -3.21 36.12 16.50
C GLY A 289 -4.04 36.50 15.28
N GLY A 290 -5.36 36.34 15.36
CA GLY A 290 -6.30 36.92 14.40
C GLY A 290 -6.44 38.42 14.63
N PHE A 291 -6.21 39.22 13.59
CA PHE A 291 -6.44 40.66 13.60
C PHE A 291 -7.92 40.94 13.28
N LYS A 292 -8.74 41.23 14.31
CA LYS A 292 -10.13 41.66 14.11
C LYS A 292 -10.15 43.14 13.68
N LYS A 293 -10.49 43.41 12.41
CA LYS A 293 -10.86 44.76 11.95
C LYS A 293 -12.18 45.17 12.62
N ARG A 294 -12.16 46.25 13.41
CA ARG A 294 -13.37 46.94 13.90
C ARG A 294 -14.05 47.61 12.71
N ARG A 295 -15.30 47.26 12.42
CA ARG A 295 -16.20 48.11 11.62
C ARG A 295 -16.63 49.28 12.50
N LYS A 296 -16.49 50.51 12.00
CA LYS A 296 -17.17 51.69 12.54
C LYS A 296 -18.59 51.72 11.94
N ASN A 297 -19.56 52.07 12.78
CA ASN A 297 -20.91 52.45 12.38
C ASN A 297 -20.87 53.70 11.49
#